data_AF-A0A960I3X7-F1
#
_entry.id   AF-A0A960I3X7-F1
#
_cell.length_a   1.000
_cell.length_b   1.000
_cell.length_c   1.000
_cell.angle_alpha   90.00
_cell.angle_beta   90.00
_cell.angle_gamma   90.00
#
_symmetry.space_group_name_H-M   'P 1'
#
loop_
_entity.id
_entity.type
_entity.pdbx_description
1 polymer ?
#
loop_
_entity_poly.entity_id
_entity_poly.type
_entity_poly.pdbx_seq_one_letter_code
_entity_poly.pdbx_strand_id
1 'polypeptide(L)'
;LNRVTEHVRATVPRDDADSDFVYRMATRAKALDAVRGVLPAAALSNVGIYGSGQAFESLLIRMRSHPLPEARHYADLMLHELRKVIPSFLRRVDLPERGGRWSHYLASTRERTADLVDSLFGQTPVDHVESVTLVDWDPEAEDKLLAAICYPHTHLPEHQLLERIRSLGATERLALVQAYVGDRENRRHKPGRAFERVDYRFDVLSDYGAFRDLQRHRMLTIEWQSLTPNHGYVRPELVEEAGMAEVFDDAMARSAALYDALKDDFPQQAQYAVSMAYRMRYSMQFNAREAVHLLELRSSPQGHPSYRRVALEMHRLIDEQAGHRTVAAAMTHMTTEAPELERLEAERRAEARRGGV
;
A
#
# COMPACT_ATOMS: atom_id res chain seq x y z
N LEU A 1 -7.94 1.92 -24.64
CA LEU A 1 -8.21 0.53 -24.21
C LEU A 1 -8.19 -0.45 -25.39
N ASN A 2 -9.05 -0.30 -26.40
CA ASN A 2 -9.13 -1.28 -27.51
C ASN A 2 -7.80 -1.47 -28.23
N ARG A 3 -7.15 -0.39 -28.67
CA ARG A 3 -5.81 -0.44 -29.30
C ARG A 3 -4.74 -1.12 -28.44
N VAL A 4 -4.72 -0.85 -27.12
CA VAL A 4 -3.80 -1.52 -26.18
C VAL A 4 -4.13 -3.01 -26.04
N THR A 5 -5.41 -3.37 -26.05
CA THR A 5 -5.84 -4.78 -25.99
C THR A 5 -5.47 -5.53 -27.26
N GLU A 6 -5.65 -4.91 -28.42
CA GLU A 6 -5.24 -5.44 -29.72
C GLU A 6 -3.72 -5.62 -29.80
N HIS A 7 -2.95 -4.63 -29.33
CA HIS A 7 -1.50 -4.73 -29.23
C HIS A 7 -1.07 -5.92 -28.37
N VAL A 8 -1.60 -6.04 -27.14
CA VAL A 8 -1.28 -7.17 -26.25
C VAL A 8 -1.61 -8.53 -26.90
N ARG A 9 -2.70 -8.62 -27.66
CA ARG A 9 -3.07 -9.85 -28.37
C ARG A 9 -2.19 -10.15 -29.58
N ALA A 10 -1.64 -9.11 -30.21
CA ALA A 10 -0.72 -9.25 -31.33
C ALA A 10 0.69 -9.65 -30.86
N THR A 11 1.11 -9.21 -29.68
CA THR A 11 2.46 -9.46 -29.15
C THR A 11 2.57 -10.71 -28.29
N VAL A 12 1.50 -11.08 -27.58
CA VAL A 12 1.51 -12.26 -26.70
C VAL A 12 0.73 -13.40 -27.36
N PRO A 13 1.38 -14.45 -27.89
CA PRO A 13 0.69 -15.56 -28.53
C PRO A 13 -0.16 -16.35 -27.52
N ARG A 14 -1.29 -16.89 -27.99
CA ARG A 14 -2.09 -17.82 -27.20
C ARG A 14 -1.44 -19.21 -27.24
N ASP A 15 -1.24 -19.82 -26.08
CA ASP A 15 -0.85 -21.23 -25.96
C ASP A 15 -1.99 -22.13 -26.44
N ASP A 16 -1.68 -23.24 -27.12
CA ASP A 16 -2.68 -24.21 -27.58
C ASP A 16 -3.45 -24.86 -26.42
N ALA A 17 -2.87 -24.88 -25.21
CA ALA A 17 -3.52 -25.36 -24.00
C ALA A 17 -4.53 -24.35 -23.40
N ASP A 18 -4.53 -23.09 -23.86
CA ASP A 18 -5.43 -22.05 -23.35
C ASP A 18 -6.73 -21.96 -24.14
N SER A 19 -7.85 -21.90 -23.41
CA SER A 19 -9.13 -21.56 -24.02
C SER A 19 -9.12 -20.11 -24.55
N ASP A 20 -9.86 -19.86 -25.63
CA ASP A 20 -10.06 -18.50 -26.16
C ASP A 20 -10.63 -17.55 -25.08
N PHE A 21 -11.48 -18.08 -24.20
CA PHE A 21 -12.05 -17.31 -23.10
C PHE A 21 -10.98 -16.84 -22.11
N VAL A 22 -10.15 -17.75 -21.59
CA VAL A 22 -9.08 -17.45 -20.63
C VAL A 22 -8.07 -16.46 -21.21
N TYR A 23 -7.66 -16.68 -22.46
CA TYR A 23 -6.74 -15.78 -23.16
C TYR A 23 -7.32 -14.37 -23.35
N ARG A 24 -8.59 -14.26 -23.77
CA ARG A 24 -9.24 -12.95 -23.94
C ARG A 24 -9.39 -12.19 -22.61
N MET A 25 -9.64 -12.90 -21.52
CA MET A 25 -9.73 -12.32 -20.18
C MET A 25 -8.37 -11.83 -19.69
N ALA A 26 -7.32 -12.64 -19.83
CA ALA A 26 -5.96 -12.28 -19.41
C ALA A 26 -5.41 -11.08 -20.20
N THR A 27 -5.55 -11.09 -21.53
CA THR A 27 -5.10 -9.98 -22.38
C THR A 27 -5.87 -8.68 -22.12
N ARG A 28 -7.19 -8.76 -21.90
CA ARG A 28 -8.00 -7.59 -21.51
C ARG A 28 -7.59 -7.05 -20.15
N ALA A 29 -7.31 -7.93 -19.18
CA ALA A 29 -6.87 -7.52 -17.85
C ALA A 29 -5.52 -6.80 -17.90
N LYS A 30 -4.55 -7.30 -18.67
CA LYS A 30 -3.26 -6.65 -18.89
C LYS A 30 -3.40 -5.26 -19.52
N ALA A 31 -4.26 -5.14 -20.53
CA ALA A 31 -4.54 -3.84 -21.16
C ALA A 31 -5.24 -2.87 -20.20
N LEU A 32 -6.15 -3.35 -19.35
CA LEU A 32 -6.77 -2.54 -18.30
C LEU A 32 -5.76 -2.06 -17.27
N ASP A 33 -4.86 -2.94 -16.81
CA ASP A 33 -3.79 -2.57 -15.89
C ASP A 33 -2.86 -1.50 -16.51
N ALA A 34 -2.58 -1.58 -17.82
CA ALA A 34 -1.80 -0.57 -18.54
C ALA A 34 -2.51 0.81 -18.67
N VAL A 35 -3.84 0.85 -18.79
CA VAL A 35 -4.57 2.13 -18.97
C VAL A 35 -5.21 2.66 -17.69
N ARG A 36 -5.22 1.90 -16.58
CA ARG A 36 -5.88 2.29 -15.33
C ARG A 36 -5.38 3.62 -14.77
N GLY A 37 -4.12 3.97 -15.09
CA GLY A 37 -3.49 5.21 -14.70
C GLY A 37 -4.25 6.46 -15.15
N VAL A 38 -5.09 6.37 -16.19
CA VAL A 38 -5.92 7.49 -16.70
C VAL A 38 -7.11 7.83 -15.79
N LEU A 39 -7.52 6.91 -14.92
CA LEU A 39 -8.66 7.14 -14.03
C LEU A 39 -8.34 8.26 -13.02
N PRO A 40 -9.22 9.26 -12.84
CA PRO A 40 -9.04 10.28 -11.81
C PRO A 40 -9.24 9.67 -10.41
N ALA A 41 -8.72 10.34 -9.38
CA ALA A 41 -8.97 9.99 -7.99
C ALA A 41 -10.48 10.01 -7.63
N ALA A 42 -11.28 10.80 -8.35
CA ALA A 42 -12.74 10.82 -8.28
C ALA A 42 -13.46 9.63 -8.96
N ALA A 43 -12.73 8.62 -9.46
CA ALA A 43 -13.37 7.42 -10.00
C ALA A 43 -14.27 6.75 -8.94
N LEU A 44 -15.57 6.68 -9.23
CA LEU A 44 -16.57 6.15 -8.30
C LEU A 44 -16.33 4.68 -7.98
N SER A 45 -16.62 4.30 -6.74
CA SER A 45 -16.51 2.94 -6.26
C SER A 45 -17.55 2.65 -5.19
N ASN A 46 -17.81 1.36 -4.96
CA ASN A 46 -18.69 0.91 -3.89
C ASN A 46 -17.89 0.77 -2.59
N VAL A 47 -18.42 1.32 -1.51
CA VAL A 47 -17.81 1.23 -0.18
C VAL A 47 -18.75 0.47 0.75
N GLY A 48 -18.26 -0.64 1.28
CA GLY A 48 -18.88 -1.36 2.39
C GLY A 48 -18.07 -1.14 3.67
N ILE A 49 -18.74 -0.77 4.76
CA ILE A 49 -18.10 -0.55 6.07
C ILE A 49 -18.70 -1.53 7.06
N TYR A 50 -17.84 -2.27 7.75
CA TYR A 50 -18.20 -3.10 8.90
C TYR A 50 -17.34 -2.72 10.09
N GLY A 51 -17.93 -2.62 11.27
CA GLY A 51 -17.22 -2.24 12.49
C GLY A 51 -18.08 -2.42 13.72
N SER A 52 -17.43 -2.36 14.90
CA SER A 52 -18.13 -2.29 16.18
C SER A 52 -18.78 -0.92 16.39
N GLY A 53 -19.71 -0.81 17.34
CA GLY A 53 -20.31 0.48 17.69
C GLY A 53 -19.27 1.55 18.09
N GLN A 54 -18.21 1.14 18.80
CA GLN A 54 -17.09 2.02 19.17
C GLN A 54 -16.27 2.48 17.95
N ALA A 55 -16.09 1.59 16.96
CA ALA A 55 -15.42 1.95 15.71
C ALA A 55 -16.24 2.98 14.92
N PHE A 56 -17.58 2.83 14.88
CA PHE A 56 -18.46 3.81 14.27
C PHE A 56 -18.47 5.16 15.00
N GLU A 57 -18.49 5.17 16.34
CA GLU A 57 -18.37 6.41 17.12
C GLU A 57 -17.08 7.17 16.74
N SER A 58 -15.94 6.45 16.73
CA SER A 58 -14.64 7.02 16.38
C SER A 58 -14.57 7.51 14.92
N LEU A 59 -15.14 6.73 13.99
CA LEU A 59 -15.21 7.08 12.57
C LEU A 59 -16.01 8.37 12.37
N LEU A 60 -17.20 8.47 12.98
CA LEU A 60 -18.07 9.64 12.83
C LEU A 60 -17.41 10.90 13.38
N ILE A 61 -16.73 10.82 14.53
CA ILE A 61 -16.00 11.98 15.08
C ILE A 61 -14.89 12.43 14.12
N ARG A 62 -14.13 11.51 13.52
CA ARG A 62 -13.12 11.83 12.51
C ARG A 62 -13.74 12.45 11.25
N MET A 63 -14.81 11.86 10.71
CA MET A 63 -15.49 12.35 9.50
C MET A 63 -16.08 13.75 9.72
N ARG A 64 -16.66 14.03 10.89
CA ARG A 64 -17.16 15.37 11.25
C ARG A 64 -16.06 16.43 11.34
N SER A 65 -14.83 16.03 11.63
CA SER A 65 -13.65 16.91 11.65
C SER A 65 -12.92 17.01 10.29
N HIS A 66 -13.37 16.27 9.28
CA HIS A 66 -12.72 16.19 7.97
C HIS A 66 -12.87 17.52 7.20
N PRO A 67 -11.86 17.99 6.42
CA PRO A 67 -11.99 19.27 5.75
C PRO A 67 -13.03 19.22 4.62
N LEU A 68 -13.15 18.06 3.97
CA LEU A 68 -14.14 17.84 2.90
C LEU A 68 -15.58 17.97 3.42
N PRO A 69 -16.42 18.80 2.79
CA PRO A 69 -17.82 18.96 3.18
C PRO A 69 -18.63 17.67 2.99
N GLU A 70 -18.36 16.90 1.94
CA GLU A 70 -19.03 15.63 1.65
C GLU A 70 -18.74 14.57 2.72
N ALA A 71 -17.52 14.51 3.28
CA ALA A 71 -17.20 13.60 4.38
C ALA A 71 -18.01 13.94 5.64
N ARG A 72 -18.17 15.23 5.93
CA ARG A 72 -19.00 15.72 7.04
C ARG A 72 -20.49 15.42 6.79
N HIS A 73 -20.96 15.65 5.57
CA HIS A 73 -22.32 15.34 5.16
C HIS A 73 -22.65 13.85 5.29
N TYR A 74 -21.78 12.96 4.80
CA TYR A 74 -21.94 11.52 4.98
C TYR A 74 -21.90 11.12 6.46
N ALA A 75 -21.13 11.80 7.31
CA ALA A 75 -21.16 11.54 8.74
C ALA A 75 -22.54 11.82 9.37
N ASP A 76 -23.22 12.89 8.94
CA ASP A 76 -24.58 13.19 9.40
C ASP A 76 -25.59 12.13 8.94
N LEU A 77 -25.52 11.72 7.67
CA LEU A 77 -26.38 10.66 7.12
C LEU A 77 -26.15 9.32 7.85
N MET A 78 -24.89 8.94 8.05
CA MET A 78 -24.52 7.72 8.78
C MET A 78 -24.98 7.78 10.23
N LEU A 79 -24.80 8.91 10.92
CA LEU A 79 -25.22 9.07 12.31
C LEU A 79 -26.74 8.89 12.46
N HIS A 80 -27.53 9.44 11.52
CA HIS A 80 -28.99 9.27 11.51
C HIS A 80 -29.40 7.80 11.42
N GLU A 81 -28.83 7.05 10.47
CA GLU A 81 -29.18 5.63 10.28
C GLU A 81 -28.65 4.74 11.40
N LEU A 82 -27.40 4.94 11.82
CA LEU A 82 -26.79 4.11 12.86
C LEU A 82 -27.48 4.28 14.23
N ARG A 83 -28.06 5.45 14.52
CA ARG A 83 -28.84 5.68 15.76
C ARG A 83 -30.08 4.80 15.86
N LYS A 84 -30.62 4.31 14.73
CA LYS A 84 -31.75 3.38 14.73
C LYS A 84 -31.35 1.99 15.23
N VAL A 85 -30.07 1.63 15.10
CA VAL A 85 -29.55 0.28 15.38
C VAL A 85 -28.68 0.23 16.66
N ILE A 86 -27.82 1.23 16.87
CA ILE A 86 -26.83 1.27 17.97
C ILE A 86 -26.83 2.60 18.75
N PRO A 87 -27.99 3.10 19.23
CA PRO A 87 -28.12 4.45 19.79
C PRO A 87 -27.22 4.72 21.00
N SER A 88 -26.95 3.70 21.83
CA SER A 88 -26.15 3.85 23.07
C SER A 88 -24.72 4.32 22.80
N PHE A 89 -24.10 3.88 21.70
CA PHE A 89 -22.74 4.26 21.30
C PHE A 89 -22.66 5.65 20.67
N LEU A 90 -23.77 6.21 20.19
CA LEU A 90 -23.77 7.40 19.34
C LEU A 90 -24.37 8.64 20.01
N ARG A 91 -24.66 8.55 21.31
CA ARG A 91 -25.23 9.67 22.08
C ARG A 91 -24.29 10.86 22.18
N ARG A 92 -22.98 10.64 22.11
CA ARG A 92 -21.97 11.66 22.41
C ARG A 92 -21.35 12.30 21.17
N VAL A 93 -21.58 11.73 19.99
CA VAL A 93 -20.92 12.09 18.72
C VAL A 93 -21.13 13.56 18.33
N ASP A 94 -22.33 14.08 18.53
CA ASP A 94 -22.77 15.42 18.12
C ASP A 94 -23.07 16.35 19.32
N LEU A 95 -22.85 15.88 20.56
CA LEU A 95 -22.97 16.76 21.73
C LEU A 95 -21.84 17.79 21.73
N PRO A 96 -22.15 19.10 21.87
CA PRO A 96 -21.15 20.17 21.82
C PRO A 96 -19.96 19.91 22.77
N GLU A 97 -20.23 19.60 24.03
CA GLU A 97 -19.22 19.38 25.07
C GLU A 97 -18.52 18.00 25.02
N ARG A 98 -18.83 17.16 24.03
CA ARG A 98 -18.23 15.82 23.86
C ARG A 98 -17.65 15.66 22.46
N GLY A 99 -18.38 15.01 21.56
CA GLY A 99 -17.94 14.75 20.19
C GLY A 99 -17.74 16.05 19.39
N GLY A 100 -18.48 17.12 19.72
CA GLY A 100 -18.23 18.46 19.18
C GLY A 100 -16.84 18.98 19.52
N ARG A 101 -16.47 19.00 20.81
CA ARG A 101 -15.11 19.37 21.28
C ARG A 101 -14.02 18.49 20.69
N TRP A 102 -14.24 17.18 20.57
CA TRP A 102 -13.27 16.29 19.91
C TRP A 102 -13.12 16.60 18.42
N SER A 103 -14.22 16.81 17.70
CA SER A 103 -14.18 17.18 16.29
C SER A 103 -13.45 18.51 16.07
N HIS A 104 -13.71 19.50 16.93
CA HIS A 104 -13.02 20.79 16.92
C HIS A 104 -11.52 20.64 17.22
N TYR A 105 -11.15 19.84 18.23
CA TYR A 105 -9.75 19.58 18.55
C TYR A 105 -9.00 18.96 17.36
N LEU A 106 -9.60 17.96 16.69
CA LEU A 106 -9.00 17.32 15.51
C LEU A 106 -8.85 18.31 14.35
N ALA A 107 -9.89 19.09 14.04
CA ALA A 107 -9.86 20.08 12.97
C ALA A 107 -8.83 21.18 13.23
N SER A 108 -8.91 21.85 14.39
CA SER A 108 -8.01 22.95 14.75
C SER A 108 -6.55 22.51 14.94
N THR A 109 -6.29 21.26 15.32
CA THR A 109 -4.92 20.74 15.37
C THR A 109 -4.38 20.51 13.97
N ARG A 110 -5.16 19.89 13.07
CA ARG A 110 -4.75 19.72 11.68
C ARG A 110 -4.48 21.05 10.99
N GLU A 111 -5.37 22.03 11.14
CA GLU A 111 -5.26 23.36 10.51
C GLU A 111 -4.02 24.10 11.01
N ARG A 112 -3.85 24.22 12.34
CA ARG A 112 -2.65 24.88 12.91
C ARG A 112 -1.35 24.19 12.51
N THR A 113 -1.35 22.86 12.42
CA THR A 113 -0.18 22.11 11.95
C THR A 113 0.10 22.39 10.48
N ALA A 114 -0.93 22.40 9.63
CA ALA A 114 -0.78 22.70 8.20
C ALA A 114 -0.24 24.12 7.98
N ASP A 115 -0.79 25.12 8.66
CA ASP A 115 -0.35 26.51 8.57
C ASP A 115 1.11 26.67 9.02
N LEU A 116 1.49 26.03 10.12
CA LEU A 116 2.86 26.07 10.61
C LEU A 116 3.82 25.36 9.65
N VAL A 117 3.46 24.19 9.13
CA VAL A 117 4.27 23.45 8.15
C VAL A 117 4.45 24.25 6.87
N ASP A 118 3.40 24.88 6.34
CA ASP A 118 3.49 25.74 5.17
C ASP A 118 4.41 26.95 5.43
N SER A 119 4.29 27.59 6.59
CA SER A 119 5.16 28.72 6.96
C SER A 119 6.65 28.35 7.06
N LEU A 120 6.95 27.11 7.48
CA LEU A 120 8.32 26.64 7.67
C LEU A 120 8.93 26.06 6.39
N PHE A 121 8.11 25.39 5.57
CA PHE A 121 8.60 24.54 4.49
C PHE A 121 8.00 24.84 3.11
N GLY A 122 6.95 25.66 2.99
CA GLY A 122 6.19 25.87 1.76
C GLY A 122 6.99 26.44 0.57
N GLN A 123 8.12 27.10 0.84
CA GLN A 123 9.04 27.61 -0.19
C GLN A 123 10.27 26.72 -0.43
N THR A 124 10.36 25.59 0.28
CA THR A 124 11.52 24.69 0.15
C THR A 124 11.44 23.95 -1.18
N PRO A 125 12.48 23.99 -2.02
CA PRO A 125 12.50 23.22 -3.26
C PRO A 125 12.49 21.71 -2.94
N VAL A 126 11.83 20.94 -3.81
CA VAL A 126 11.76 19.49 -3.67
C VAL A 126 12.96 18.87 -4.39
N ASP A 127 13.78 18.13 -3.65
CA ASP A 127 14.89 17.37 -4.22
C ASP A 127 14.40 16.16 -5.02
N HIS A 128 15.14 15.82 -6.07
CA HIS A 128 14.95 14.57 -6.79
C HIS A 128 15.53 13.42 -5.97
N VAL A 129 14.71 12.43 -5.63
CA VAL A 129 15.10 11.24 -4.88
C VAL A 129 14.63 9.98 -5.61
N GLU A 130 15.16 8.84 -5.19
CA GLU A 130 14.76 7.54 -5.70
C GLU A 130 13.28 7.23 -5.41
N SER A 131 12.75 6.25 -6.14
CA SER A 131 11.35 5.84 -6.00
C SER A 131 11.07 5.14 -4.67
N VAL A 132 12.06 4.45 -4.10
CA VAL A 132 11.98 3.80 -2.79
C VAL A 132 13.31 3.99 -2.10
N THR A 133 13.29 4.50 -0.87
CA THR A 133 14.50 4.69 -0.06
C THR A 133 14.25 4.13 1.34
N LEU A 134 15.17 3.27 1.81
CA LEU A 134 15.18 2.83 3.20
C LEU A 134 15.80 3.94 4.05
N VAL A 135 14.97 4.57 4.90
CA VAL A 135 15.36 5.77 5.67
C VAL A 135 15.65 5.49 7.14
N ASP A 136 15.18 4.36 7.67
CA ASP A 136 15.39 3.99 9.07
C ASP A 136 15.36 2.47 9.25
N TRP A 137 16.37 1.94 9.94
CA TRP A 137 16.48 0.54 10.33
C TRP A 137 17.42 0.41 11.52
N ASP A 138 17.33 -0.71 12.23
CA ASP A 138 18.17 -1.00 13.39
C ASP A 138 19.32 -1.94 13.00
N PRO A 139 20.60 -1.52 13.07
CA PRO A 139 21.74 -2.38 12.75
C PRO A 139 21.88 -3.63 13.63
N GLU A 140 21.27 -3.64 14.83
CA GLU A 140 21.27 -4.79 15.74
C GLU A 140 19.99 -5.64 15.63
N ALA A 141 19.17 -5.42 14.60
CA ALA A 141 17.87 -6.06 14.45
C ALA A 141 17.92 -7.59 14.48
N GLU A 142 18.89 -8.22 13.82
CA GLU A 142 18.98 -9.69 13.79
C GLU A 142 19.33 -10.29 15.16
N ASP A 143 20.14 -9.60 15.97
CA ASP A 143 20.42 -10.01 17.35
C ASP A 143 19.15 -9.92 18.21
N LYS A 144 18.40 -8.82 18.06
CA LYS A 144 17.13 -8.60 18.78
C LYS A 144 16.06 -9.60 18.34
N LEU A 145 16.03 -9.96 17.05
CA LEU A 145 15.18 -11.01 16.51
C LEU A 145 15.50 -12.36 17.18
N LEU A 146 16.76 -12.77 17.17
CA LEU A 146 17.18 -14.02 17.82
C LEU A 146 16.86 -14.03 19.32
N ALA A 147 17.04 -12.89 20.01
CA ALA A 147 16.73 -12.77 21.43
C ALA A 147 15.23 -12.98 21.67
N ALA A 148 14.40 -12.40 20.82
CA ALA A 148 12.96 -12.57 20.85
C ALA A 148 12.51 -13.99 20.47
N ILE A 149 13.24 -14.69 19.60
CA ILE A 149 13.03 -16.12 19.32
C ILE A 149 13.30 -16.96 20.57
N CYS A 150 14.41 -16.72 21.27
CA CYS A 150 14.79 -17.49 22.44
C CYS A 150 13.96 -17.16 23.69
N TYR A 151 13.47 -15.92 23.83
CA TYR A 151 12.85 -15.42 25.05
C TYR A 151 11.75 -16.32 25.63
N PRO A 152 10.76 -16.82 24.86
CA PRO A 152 9.70 -17.68 25.39
C PRO A 152 10.16 -19.08 25.80
N HIS A 153 11.37 -19.48 25.40
CA HIS A 153 11.93 -20.83 25.61
C HIS A 153 13.02 -20.87 26.69
N THR A 154 13.19 -19.79 27.44
CA THR A 154 14.19 -19.69 28.51
C THR A 154 13.62 -18.99 29.73
N HIS A 155 14.34 -19.05 30.85
CA HIS A 155 14.09 -18.23 32.03
C HIS A 155 15.07 -17.05 32.14
N LEU A 156 15.78 -16.76 31.05
CA LEU A 156 16.86 -15.79 31.04
C LEU A 156 16.29 -14.38 30.81
N PRO A 157 16.78 -13.36 31.52
CA PRO A 157 16.43 -11.98 31.21
C PRO A 157 17.03 -11.57 29.86
N GLU A 158 16.41 -10.59 29.20
CA GLU A 158 16.74 -10.20 27.82
C GLU A 158 18.22 -9.81 27.62
N HIS A 159 18.83 -9.09 28.56
CA HIS A 159 20.25 -8.73 28.47
C HIS A 159 21.17 -9.94 28.37
N GLN A 160 20.88 -11.02 29.12
CA GLN A 160 21.66 -12.25 29.05
C GLN A 160 21.43 -13.03 27.75
N LEU A 161 20.25 -12.91 27.14
CA LEU A 161 19.99 -13.50 25.83
C LEU A 161 20.80 -12.78 24.75
N LEU A 162 20.81 -11.45 24.75
CA LEU A 162 21.59 -10.66 23.81
C LEU A 162 23.10 -10.95 23.93
N GLU A 163 23.63 -11.02 25.16
CA GLU A 163 25.03 -11.40 25.40
C GLU A 163 25.35 -12.79 24.83
N ARG A 164 24.48 -13.77 25.08
CA ARG A 164 24.64 -15.13 24.53
C ARG A 164 24.58 -15.14 23.02
N ILE A 165 23.64 -14.42 22.41
CA ILE A 165 23.45 -14.37 20.95
C ILE A 165 24.63 -13.75 20.23
N ARG A 166 25.26 -12.73 20.82
CA ARG A 166 26.50 -12.13 20.31
C ARG A 166 27.68 -13.09 20.33
N SER A 167 27.64 -14.10 21.20
CA SER A 167 28.66 -15.16 21.27
C SER A 167 28.38 -16.36 20.35
N LEU A 168 27.18 -16.46 19.75
CA LEU A 168 26.82 -17.56 18.86
C LEU A 168 27.52 -17.45 17.50
N GLY A 169 27.94 -18.58 16.95
CA GLY A 169 28.43 -18.67 15.58
C GLY A 169 27.31 -18.57 14.54
N ALA A 170 27.67 -18.30 13.28
CA ALA A 170 26.71 -18.18 12.19
C ALA A 170 25.80 -19.42 12.03
N THR A 171 26.35 -20.62 12.22
CA THR A 171 25.60 -21.88 12.12
C THR A 171 24.49 -21.99 13.17
N GLU A 172 24.78 -21.62 14.42
CA GLU A 172 23.81 -21.69 15.52
C GLU A 172 22.70 -20.65 15.32
N ARG A 173 23.08 -19.44 14.89
CA ARG A 173 22.13 -18.36 14.56
C ARG A 173 21.18 -18.79 13.44
N LEU A 174 21.72 -19.39 12.37
CA LEU A 174 20.92 -19.91 11.27
C LEU A 174 19.98 -21.03 11.74
N ALA A 175 20.46 -21.96 12.56
CA ALA A 175 19.64 -23.05 13.10
C ALA A 175 18.47 -22.53 13.94
N LEU A 176 18.68 -21.50 14.78
CA LEU A 176 17.61 -20.87 15.55
C LEU A 176 16.54 -20.26 14.64
N VAL A 177 16.95 -19.57 13.58
CA VAL A 177 16.02 -18.94 12.64
C VAL A 177 15.24 -19.99 11.87
N GLN A 178 15.92 -21.02 11.35
CA GLN A 178 15.28 -22.11 10.61
C GLN A 178 14.26 -22.83 11.47
N ALA A 179 14.59 -23.14 12.73
CA ALA A 179 13.66 -23.75 13.67
C ALA A 179 12.44 -22.84 13.95
N TYR A 180 12.63 -21.52 13.98
CA TYR A 180 11.56 -20.57 14.25
C TYR A 180 10.64 -20.31 13.06
N VAL A 181 11.21 -20.18 11.85
CA VAL A 181 10.48 -19.91 10.60
C VAL A 181 9.75 -21.17 10.14
N GLY A 182 10.39 -22.33 10.30
CA GLY A 182 9.86 -23.63 9.90
C GLY A 182 9.67 -23.80 8.39
N ASP A 183 9.04 -24.91 8.02
CA ASP A 183 8.73 -25.23 6.62
C ASP A 183 7.44 -24.52 6.19
N ARG A 184 7.61 -23.34 5.58
CA ARG A 184 6.48 -22.53 5.10
C ARG A 184 5.91 -23.09 3.79
N GLU A 185 4.94 -24.00 3.89
CA GLU A 185 4.24 -24.59 2.72
C GLU A 185 3.43 -23.59 1.88
N ASN A 186 2.95 -22.51 2.51
CA ASN A 186 2.25 -21.45 1.80
C ASN A 186 2.49 -20.09 2.44
N ARG A 187 2.28 -19.02 1.67
CA ARG A 187 2.51 -17.64 2.12
C ARG A 187 1.69 -17.21 3.34
N ARG A 188 0.65 -17.94 3.74
CA ARG A 188 -0.16 -17.66 4.95
C ARG A 188 0.49 -18.21 6.21
N HIS A 189 1.42 -19.16 6.10
CA HIS A 189 2.29 -19.55 7.19
C HIS A 189 3.28 -18.39 7.39
N LYS A 190 2.97 -17.50 8.34
CA LYS A 190 3.79 -16.32 8.66
C LYS A 190 4.70 -16.64 9.84
N PRO A 191 5.96 -16.14 9.83
CA PRO A 191 6.82 -16.21 11.00
C PRO A 191 6.12 -15.63 12.24
N GLY A 192 6.54 -16.12 13.41
CA GLY A 192 5.97 -15.70 14.69
C GLY A 192 6.32 -14.25 15.07
N ARG A 193 5.87 -13.85 16.27
CA ARG A 193 5.96 -12.47 16.78
C ARG A 193 7.39 -11.95 17.01
N ALA A 194 8.42 -12.79 17.01
CA ALA A 194 9.80 -12.32 17.13
C ALA A 194 10.18 -11.37 15.97
N PHE A 195 9.59 -11.57 14.79
CA PHE A 195 9.73 -10.66 13.64
C PHE A 195 9.09 -9.28 13.86
N GLU A 196 8.29 -9.07 14.91
CA GLU A 196 7.76 -7.75 15.27
C GLU A 196 8.81 -6.87 15.98
N ARG A 197 10.01 -7.40 16.26
CA ARG A 197 11.12 -6.66 16.94
C ARG A 197 12.08 -5.96 15.97
N VAL A 198 11.84 -6.09 14.68
CA VAL A 198 12.65 -5.51 13.62
C VAL A 198 11.78 -4.55 12.84
N ASP A 199 12.08 -3.26 12.87
CA ASP A 199 11.32 -2.21 12.20
C ASP A 199 12.08 -1.62 11.02
N TYR A 200 11.33 -1.22 10.00
CA TYR A 200 11.82 -0.51 8.83
C TYR A 200 10.95 0.71 8.56
N ARG A 201 11.57 1.80 8.08
CA ARG A 201 10.85 2.94 7.50
C ARG A 201 11.37 3.22 6.10
N PHE A 202 10.44 3.35 5.17
CA PHE A 202 10.69 3.66 3.78
C PHE A 202 10.05 4.99 3.38
N ASP A 203 10.77 5.84 2.67
CA ASP A 203 10.18 6.91 1.86
C ASP A 203 9.93 6.37 0.44
N VAL A 204 8.71 6.58 -0.06
CA VAL A 204 8.26 6.00 -1.33
C VAL A 204 7.62 7.07 -2.20
N LEU A 205 8.07 7.14 -3.45
CA LEU A 205 7.48 7.92 -4.51
C LEU A 205 7.02 6.98 -5.64
N SER A 206 5.72 6.69 -5.71
CA SER A 206 5.11 5.83 -6.73
C SER A 206 3.83 6.43 -7.30
N ASP A 207 3.28 5.87 -8.38
CA ASP A 207 1.96 6.30 -8.86
C ASP A 207 0.87 6.09 -7.78
N TYR A 208 -0.16 6.92 -7.82
CA TYR A 208 -1.28 6.88 -6.90
C TYR A 208 -2.04 5.55 -6.94
N GLY A 209 -2.07 4.88 -8.11
CA GLY A 209 -2.61 3.52 -8.23
C GLY A 209 -1.87 2.51 -7.33
N ALA A 210 -0.54 2.53 -7.35
CA ALA A 210 0.30 1.71 -6.47
C ALA A 210 0.09 2.04 -4.99
N PHE A 211 0.04 3.33 -4.64
CA PHE A 211 -0.24 3.77 -3.27
C PHE A 211 -1.58 3.21 -2.75
N ARG A 212 -2.66 3.32 -3.53
CA ARG A 212 -3.98 2.78 -3.15
C ARG A 212 -3.97 1.28 -2.89
N ASP A 213 -3.15 0.53 -3.62
CA ASP A 213 -2.97 -0.90 -3.41
C ASP A 213 -2.16 -1.18 -2.14
N LEU A 214 -1.08 -0.44 -1.90
CA LEU A 214 -0.23 -0.58 -0.71
C LEU A 214 -0.94 -0.13 0.59
N GLN A 215 -1.77 0.90 0.52
CA GLN A 215 -2.59 1.43 1.63
C GLN A 215 -3.57 0.39 2.20
N ARG A 216 -3.84 -0.71 1.48
CA ARG A 216 -4.70 -1.79 1.98
C ARG A 216 -4.07 -2.62 3.10
N HIS A 217 -2.79 -2.46 3.36
CA HIS A 217 -2.09 -3.07 4.48
C HIS A 217 -2.34 -2.24 5.75
N ARG A 218 -3.14 -2.78 6.67
CA ARG A 218 -3.71 -2.03 7.81
C ARG A 218 -2.88 -2.12 9.09
N MET A 219 -2.06 -3.15 9.20
CA MET A 219 -1.13 -3.36 10.31
C MET A 219 0.21 -2.79 9.88
N LEU A 220 0.26 -1.46 9.75
CA LEU A 220 1.47 -0.67 9.52
C LEU A 220 1.12 0.81 9.61
N THR A 221 2.12 1.67 9.66
CA THR A 221 1.95 3.11 9.65
C THR A 221 2.24 3.64 8.25
N ILE A 222 1.28 4.36 7.66
CA ILE A 222 1.50 5.12 6.43
C ILE A 222 1.14 6.58 6.68
N GLU A 223 2.06 7.46 6.32
CA GLU A 223 1.83 8.89 6.23
C GLU A 223 2.07 9.33 4.79
N TRP A 224 1.27 10.26 4.27
CA TRP A 224 1.34 10.62 2.86
C TRP A 224 1.10 12.11 2.64
N GLN A 225 1.72 12.63 1.58
CA GLN A 225 1.53 14.01 1.13
C GLN A 225 0.24 14.13 0.30
N SER A 226 -0.27 15.34 0.10
CA SER A 226 -1.43 15.55 -0.78
C SER A 226 -1.15 15.07 -2.21
N LEU A 227 -2.16 14.53 -2.87
CA LEU A 227 -2.05 14.10 -4.26
C LEU A 227 -2.04 15.33 -5.19
N THR A 228 -0.95 15.54 -5.92
CA THR A 228 -0.77 16.67 -6.84
C THR A 228 -0.14 16.18 -8.15
N PRO A 229 -0.25 16.94 -9.26
CA PRO A 229 0.45 16.60 -10.50
C PRO A 229 1.97 16.87 -10.45
N ASN A 230 2.48 17.49 -9.37
CA ASN A 230 3.82 18.09 -9.31
C ASN A 230 4.97 17.06 -9.34
N HIS A 231 4.73 15.81 -8.95
CA HIS A 231 5.73 14.74 -9.01
C HIS A 231 5.78 14.02 -10.38
N GLY A 232 5.05 14.55 -11.37
CA GLY A 232 4.91 13.93 -12.68
C GLY A 232 4.16 12.60 -12.62
N TYR A 233 4.10 11.90 -13.74
CA TYR A 233 3.39 10.63 -13.87
C TYR A 233 4.25 9.54 -14.48
N VAL A 234 3.78 8.30 -14.37
CA VAL A 234 4.39 7.13 -15.02
C VAL A 234 3.48 6.69 -16.16
N ARG A 235 3.99 6.73 -17.39
CA ARG A 235 3.35 6.11 -18.55
C ARG A 235 3.78 4.65 -18.67
N PRO A 236 2.85 3.69 -18.76
CA PRO A 236 3.22 2.29 -18.99
C PRO A 236 3.74 2.06 -20.41
N GLU A 237 4.79 1.24 -20.56
CA GLU A 237 5.42 0.91 -21.85
C GLU A 237 4.40 0.39 -22.88
N LEU A 238 3.46 -0.47 -22.44
CA LEU A 238 2.37 -0.99 -23.29
C LEU A 238 1.49 0.09 -23.93
N VAL A 239 1.37 1.27 -23.30
CA VAL A 239 0.62 2.40 -23.87
C VAL A 239 1.42 3.03 -25.02
N GLU A 240 2.73 3.11 -24.86
CA GLU A 240 3.65 3.63 -25.86
C GLU A 240 3.76 2.69 -27.06
N GLU A 241 4.00 1.39 -26.81
CA GLU A 241 4.08 0.37 -27.85
C GLU A 241 2.78 0.26 -28.67
N ALA A 242 1.62 0.46 -28.04
CA ALA A 242 0.33 0.49 -28.73
C ALA A 242 0.06 1.78 -29.53
N GLY A 243 1.03 2.71 -29.58
CA GLY A 243 0.89 3.99 -30.28
C GLY A 243 -0.15 4.92 -29.66
N MET A 244 -0.28 4.88 -28.33
CA MET A 244 -1.26 5.66 -27.55
C MET A 244 -0.60 6.68 -26.60
N ALA A 245 0.70 6.95 -26.75
CA ALA A 245 1.44 7.89 -25.91
C ALA A 245 0.82 9.29 -25.88
N GLU A 246 0.60 9.92 -27.04
CA GLU A 246 0.04 11.28 -27.12
C GLU A 246 -1.35 11.39 -26.46
N VAL A 247 -2.19 10.38 -26.64
CA VAL A 247 -3.54 10.34 -26.04
C VAL A 247 -3.46 10.22 -24.52
N PHE A 248 -2.49 9.45 -24.01
CA PHE A 248 -2.26 9.32 -22.58
C PHE A 248 -1.74 10.64 -21.99
N ASP A 249 -0.78 11.27 -22.66
CA ASP A 249 -0.17 12.52 -22.21
C ASP A 249 -1.17 13.69 -22.25
N ASP A 250 -2.06 13.76 -23.25
CA ASP A 250 -3.17 14.73 -23.29
C ASP A 250 -4.13 14.54 -22.10
N ALA A 251 -4.43 13.29 -21.73
CA ALA A 251 -5.26 13.01 -20.55
C ALA A 251 -4.59 13.47 -19.25
N MET A 252 -3.27 13.31 -19.13
CA MET A 252 -2.51 13.83 -17.99
C MET A 252 -2.52 15.37 -17.98
N ALA A 253 -2.28 16.02 -19.12
CA ALA A 253 -2.31 17.48 -19.24
C ALA A 253 -3.67 18.07 -18.81
N ARG A 254 -4.78 17.45 -19.23
CA ARG A 254 -6.13 17.85 -18.79
C ARG A 254 -6.36 17.65 -17.30
N SER A 255 -5.84 16.56 -16.74
CA SER A 255 -5.91 16.27 -15.30
C SER A 255 -5.16 17.33 -14.48
N ALA A 256 -3.94 17.69 -14.88
CA ALA A 256 -3.17 18.77 -14.25
C ALA A 256 -3.85 20.14 -14.39
N ALA A 257 -4.35 20.48 -15.59
CA ALA A 257 -5.04 21.75 -15.82
C ALA A 257 -6.29 21.90 -14.95
N LEU A 258 -7.07 20.83 -14.77
CA LEU A 258 -8.22 20.85 -13.87
C LEU A 258 -7.80 20.95 -12.40
N TYR A 259 -6.70 20.29 -11.99
CA TYR A 259 -6.15 20.47 -10.65
C TYR A 259 -5.77 21.94 -10.40
N ASP A 260 -5.05 22.58 -11.33
CA ASP A 260 -4.63 23.97 -11.22
C ASP A 260 -5.83 24.94 -11.18
N ALA A 261 -6.89 24.65 -11.95
CA ALA A 261 -8.11 25.44 -11.92
C ALA A 261 -8.90 25.33 -10.60
N LEU A 262 -8.67 24.27 -9.81
CA LEU A 262 -9.38 24.01 -8.56
C LEU A 262 -8.57 24.37 -7.31
N LYS A 263 -7.23 24.35 -7.36
CA LYS A 263 -6.40 24.32 -6.15
C LYS A 263 -6.54 25.55 -5.24
N ASP A 264 -6.79 26.73 -5.81
CA ASP A 264 -6.85 27.98 -5.04
C ASP A 264 -8.19 28.10 -4.28
N ASP A 265 -9.31 27.78 -4.95
CA ASP A 265 -10.65 27.85 -4.36
C ASP A 265 -11.04 26.57 -3.58
N PHE A 266 -10.55 25.42 -4.03
CA PHE A 266 -10.92 24.08 -3.54
C PHE A 266 -9.68 23.19 -3.32
N PRO A 267 -8.72 23.58 -2.46
CA PRO A 267 -7.44 22.88 -2.31
C PRO A 267 -7.59 21.40 -1.92
N GLN A 268 -8.62 21.06 -1.16
CA GLN A 268 -8.86 19.69 -0.70
C GLN A 268 -9.48 18.82 -1.81
N GLN A 269 -10.43 19.37 -2.56
CA GLN A 269 -11.12 18.70 -3.66
C GLN A 269 -10.29 18.66 -4.94
N ALA A 270 -9.31 19.55 -5.13
CA ALA A 270 -8.45 19.55 -6.31
C ALA A 270 -7.78 18.18 -6.55
N GLN A 271 -7.47 17.44 -5.48
CA GLN A 271 -6.95 16.06 -5.54
C GLN A 271 -7.84 15.11 -6.36
N TYR A 272 -9.14 15.36 -6.44
CA TYR A 272 -10.10 14.57 -7.22
C TYR A 272 -9.88 14.63 -8.73
N ALA A 273 -9.27 15.72 -9.23
CA ALA A 273 -8.92 15.89 -10.62
C ALA A 273 -7.69 15.06 -11.03
N VAL A 274 -6.86 14.65 -10.06
CA VAL A 274 -5.56 14.04 -10.33
C VAL A 274 -5.72 12.58 -10.75
N SER A 275 -5.09 12.24 -11.86
CA SER A 275 -5.10 10.90 -12.44
C SER A 275 -4.25 9.90 -11.65
N MET A 276 -4.62 8.62 -11.66
CA MET A 276 -3.93 7.56 -10.91
C MET A 276 -2.47 7.32 -11.34
N ALA A 277 -2.08 7.77 -12.53
CA ALA A 277 -0.72 7.68 -13.04
C ALA A 277 0.25 8.68 -12.38
N TYR A 278 -0.26 9.76 -11.78
CA TYR A 278 0.57 10.74 -11.08
C TYR A 278 1.20 10.14 -9.84
N ARG A 279 2.45 10.55 -9.59
CA ARG A 279 3.22 10.10 -8.43
C ARG A 279 2.78 10.80 -7.16
N MET A 280 2.83 10.07 -6.06
CA MET A 280 2.50 10.53 -4.72
C MET A 280 3.60 10.07 -3.77
N ARG A 281 4.03 10.95 -2.87
CA ARG A 281 5.02 10.63 -1.84
C ARG A 281 4.35 10.17 -0.56
N TYR A 282 4.87 9.09 0.02
CA TYR A 282 4.38 8.54 1.28
C TYR A 282 5.49 7.80 2.03
N SER A 283 5.45 7.91 3.35
CA SER A 283 6.29 7.17 4.29
C SER A 283 5.55 5.89 4.71
N MET A 284 6.23 4.75 4.67
CA MET A 284 5.73 3.48 5.18
C MET A 284 6.64 2.98 6.29
N GLN A 285 6.09 2.76 7.48
CA GLN A 285 6.78 2.14 8.60
C GLN A 285 6.08 0.86 9.03
N PHE A 286 6.86 -0.22 9.09
CA PHE A 286 6.35 -1.55 9.43
C PHE A 286 7.46 -2.45 9.97
N ASN A 287 7.07 -3.45 10.76
CA ASN A 287 8.00 -4.46 11.26
C ASN A 287 8.26 -5.58 10.24
N ALA A 288 9.26 -6.42 10.47
CA ALA A 288 9.62 -7.50 9.56
C ALA A 288 8.49 -8.54 9.37
N ARG A 289 7.61 -8.73 10.36
CA ARG A 289 6.47 -9.65 10.23
C ARG A 289 5.45 -9.10 9.25
N GLU A 290 5.21 -7.80 9.30
CA GLU A 290 4.37 -7.07 8.36
C GLU A 290 5.04 -7.01 6.97
N ALA A 291 6.36 -6.84 6.91
CA ALA A 291 7.14 -6.90 5.67
C ALA A 291 6.95 -8.26 4.96
N VAL A 292 7.08 -9.38 5.68
CA VAL A 292 6.82 -10.72 5.11
C VAL A 292 5.39 -10.84 4.57
N HIS A 293 4.41 -10.17 5.17
CA HIS A 293 3.05 -10.14 4.62
C HIS A 293 2.94 -9.29 3.36
N LEU A 294 3.42 -8.06 3.44
CA LEU A 294 3.30 -7.07 2.39
C LEU A 294 4.08 -7.48 1.15
N LEU A 295 5.36 -7.79 1.31
CA LEU A 295 6.28 -8.01 0.19
C LEU A 295 5.89 -9.26 -0.59
N GLU A 296 5.63 -10.39 0.06
CA GLU A 296 5.21 -11.63 -0.61
C GLU A 296 3.85 -11.51 -1.32
N LEU A 297 2.92 -10.74 -0.73
CA LEU A 297 1.62 -10.51 -1.37
C LEU A 297 1.76 -9.59 -2.58
N ARG A 298 2.56 -8.54 -2.46
CA ARG A 298 2.69 -7.47 -3.44
C ARG A 298 3.70 -7.77 -4.53
N SER A 299 4.61 -8.73 -4.34
CA SER A 299 5.51 -9.22 -5.40
C SER A 299 4.84 -10.25 -6.32
N SER A 300 3.72 -10.86 -5.90
CA SER A 300 3.08 -11.98 -6.61
C SER A 300 2.82 -11.67 -8.09
N PRO A 301 2.83 -12.68 -9.00
CA PRO A 301 2.64 -12.48 -10.44
C PRO A 301 1.41 -11.65 -10.79
N GLN A 302 0.28 -11.89 -10.11
CA GLN A 302 -0.99 -11.18 -10.36
C GLN A 302 -0.95 -9.70 -9.92
N GLY A 303 0.14 -9.28 -9.28
CA GLY A 303 0.30 -7.93 -8.80
C GLY A 303 0.53 -6.94 -9.93
N HIS A 304 0.03 -5.72 -9.78
CA HIS A 304 0.31 -4.66 -10.74
C HIS A 304 1.82 -4.35 -10.77
N PRO A 305 2.44 -4.19 -11.96
CA PRO A 305 3.88 -3.99 -12.09
C PRO A 305 4.45 -2.88 -11.21
N SER A 306 3.70 -1.78 -11.04
CA SER A 306 4.19 -0.64 -10.26
C SER A 306 4.43 -0.93 -8.78
N TYR A 307 3.46 -1.50 -8.05
CA TYR A 307 3.70 -1.84 -6.64
C TYR A 307 4.57 -3.09 -6.48
N ARG A 308 4.67 -3.95 -7.52
CA ARG A 308 5.63 -5.05 -7.54
C ARG A 308 7.06 -4.53 -7.49
N ARG A 309 7.38 -3.49 -8.29
CA ARG A 309 8.69 -2.81 -8.23
C ARG A 309 8.98 -2.26 -6.84
N VAL A 310 8.00 -1.60 -6.20
CA VAL A 310 8.16 -1.12 -4.82
C VAL A 310 8.46 -2.25 -3.84
N ALA A 311 7.72 -3.36 -3.92
CA ALA A 311 7.93 -4.51 -3.03
C ALA A 311 9.28 -5.20 -3.25
N LEU A 312 9.71 -5.36 -4.50
CA LEU A 312 11.01 -5.95 -4.81
C LEU A 312 12.16 -5.05 -4.34
N GLU A 313 12.02 -3.73 -4.51
CA GLU A 313 13.04 -2.80 -4.06
C GLU A 313 13.13 -2.72 -2.54
N MET A 314 11.99 -2.73 -1.83
CA MET A 314 11.98 -2.84 -0.36
C MET A 314 12.69 -4.12 0.11
N HIS A 315 12.45 -5.26 -0.55
CA HIS A 315 13.12 -6.52 -0.21
C HIS A 315 14.64 -6.43 -0.44
N ARG A 316 15.07 -5.89 -1.59
CA ARG A 316 16.50 -5.66 -1.90
C ARG A 316 17.16 -4.78 -0.85
N LEU A 317 16.51 -3.68 -0.46
CA LEU A 317 17.04 -2.74 0.53
C LEU A 317 17.14 -3.37 1.94
N ILE A 318 16.21 -4.25 2.30
CA ILE A 318 16.30 -5.03 3.56
C ILE A 318 17.51 -5.99 3.52
N ASP A 319 17.74 -6.65 2.38
CA ASP A 319 18.84 -7.61 2.24
C ASP A 319 20.21 -6.91 2.16
N GLU A 320 20.34 -5.94 1.27
CA GLU A 320 21.62 -5.35 0.87
C GLU A 320 22.01 -4.13 1.70
N GLN A 321 21.08 -3.19 1.91
CA GLN A 321 21.38 -1.93 2.62
C GLN A 321 21.27 -2.11 4.14
N ALA A 322 20.19 -2.69 4.63
CA ALA A 322 20.06 -2.98 6.07
C ALA A 322 21.00 -4.11 6.50
N GLY A 323 21.37 -5.00 5.57
CA GLY A 323 22.19 -6.17 5.86
C GLY A 323 21.43 -7.28 6.59
N HIS A 324 20.10 -7.23 6.65
CA HIS A 324 19.26 -8.17 7.39
C HIS A 324 18.95 -9.42 6.53
N ARG A 325 20.01 -10.10 6.09
CA ARG A 325 19.96 -11.26 5.19
C ARG A 325 19.09 -12.39 5.73
N THR A 326 19.08 -12.58 7.04
CA THR A 326 18.26 -13.60 7.71
C THR A 326 16.78 -13.27 7.56
N VAL A 327 16.42 -11.99 7.71
CA VAL A 327 15.03 -11.53 7.54
C VAL A 327 14.61 -11.61 6.09
N ALA A 328 15.47 -11.17 5.16
CA ALA A 328 15.20 -11.23 3.72
C ALA A 328 15.04 -12.68 3.23
N ALA A 329 15.91 -13.60 3.67
CA ALA A 329 15.85 -15.01 3.31
C ALA A 329 14.60 -15.72 3.88
N ALA A 330 14.05 -15.25 4.99
CA ALA A 330 12.81 -15.79 5.53
C ALA A 330 11.59 -15.51 4.64
N MET A 331 11.67 -14.56 3.69
CA MET A 331 10.60 -14.21 2.74
C MET A 331 10.61 -15.14 1.51
N THR A 332 10.34 -16.42 1.72
CA THR A 332 10.49 -17.47 0.69
C THR A 332 9.44 -17.44 -0.43
N HIS A 333 8.38 -16.62 -0.31
CA HIS A 333 7.31 -16.54 -1.32
C HIS A 333 7.35 -15.25 -2.16
N MET A 334 8.53 -14.64 -2.26
CA MET A 334 8.78 -13.54 -3.18
C MET A 334 8.74 -14.01 -4.63
N THR A 335 8.38 -13.11 -5.55
CA THR A 335 8.37 -13.41 -6.98
C THR A 335 9.07 -12.28 -7.72
N THR A 336 10.31 -12.52 -8.13
CA THR A 336 11.17 -11.57 -8.85
C THR A 336 10.78 -11.45 -10.31
N GLU A 337 10.52 -12.57 -10.98
CA GLU A 337 10.13 -12.63 -12.38
C GLU A 337 8.62 -12.87 -12.52
N ALA A 338 7.93 -12.05 -13.33
CA ALA A 338 6.53 -12.31 -13.67
C ALA A 338 6.39 -12.81 -15.10
N PRO A 339 5.41 -13.69 -15.35
CA PRO A 339 5.05 -14.10 -16.69
C PRO A 339 4.48 -12.91 -17.49
N GLU A 340 4.54 -13.01 -18.82
CA GLU A 340 4.00 -12.00 -19.73
C GLU A 340 2.50 -11.75 -19.51
N LEU A 341 1.72 -12.75 -19.12
CA LEU A 341 0.32 -12.60 -18.71
C LEU A 341 0.18 -12.91 -17.21
N GLU A 342 0.19 -11.87 -16.39
CA GLU A 342 0.18 -11.95 -14.93
C GLU A 342 -0.98 -12.78 -14.33
N ARG A 343 -2.13 -12.81 -15.04
CA ARG A 343 -3.37 -13.46 -14.59
C ARG A 343 -3.68 -14.79 -15.28
N LEU A 344 -2.91 -15.22 -16.28
CA LEU A 344 -3.25 -16.38 -17.11
C LEU A 344 -3.43 -17.67 -16.29
N GLU A 345 -2.47 -18.00 -15.43
CA GLU A 345 -2.57 -19.19 -14.58
C GLU A 345 -3.74 -19.15 -13.59
N ALA A 346 -4.08 -17.95 -13.11
CA ALA A 346 -5.21 -17.78 -12.21
C ALA A 346 -6.53 -18.06 -12.93
N GLU A 347 -6.64 -17.60 -14.18
CA GLU A 347 -7.78 -17.89 -15.07
C GLU A 347 -7.84 -19.39 -15.42
N ARG A 348 -6.71 -20.05 -15.76
CA ARG A 348 -6.65 -21.51 -15.94
C ARG A 348 -7.20 -22.27 -14.72
N ARG A 349 -6.76 -21.91 -13.52
CA ARG A 349 -7.24 -22.51 -12.25
C ARG A 349 -8.71 -22.21 -11.95
N ALA A 350 -9.25 -21.09 -12.42
CA ALA A 350 -10.65 -20.74 -12.26
C ALA A 350 -11.53 -21.52 -13.25
N GLU A 351 -11.07 -21.67 -14.50
CA GLU A 351 -11.72 -22.48 -15.53
C GLU A 351 -11.76 -23.96 -15.13
N ALA A 352 -10.65 -24.54 -14.68
CA ALA A 352 -10.61 -25.92 -14.19
C ALA A 352 -11.61 -26.17 -13.04
N ARG A 353 -11.81 -25.19 -12.16
CA ARG A 353 -12.83 -25.25 -11.09
C ARG A 353 -14.27 -25.16 -11.59
N ARG A 354 -14.51 -24.53 -12.74
CA ARG A 354 -15.84 -24.45 -13.38
C ARG A 354 -16.16 -25.68 -14.23
N GLY A 355 -15.13 -26.30 -14.82
CA GLY A 355 -15.24 -27.52 -15.61
C GLY A 355 -15.29 -28.80 -14.78
N GLY A 356 -14.94 -28.74 -13.49
CA GLY A 356 -15.11 -29.83 -12.53
C GLY A 356 -16.46 -29.79 -11.83
N VAL A 357 -17.52 -30.23 -12.52
CA VAL A 357 -18.78 -30.77 -11.98
C VAL A 357 -19.07 -32.07 -12.70
#